data_AF-Q14KJ1-F1
#
_entry.id   AF-Q14KJ1-F1
#
_cell.length_a   1.000
_cell.length_b   1.000
_cell.length_c   1.000
_cell.angle_alpha   90.00
_cell.angle_beta   90.00
_cell.angle_gamma   90.00
#
_symmetry.space_group_name_H-M   'P 1'
#
loop_
_entity.id
_entity.type
_entity.pdbx_description
1 polymer ?
#
loop_
_entity_poly.entity_id
_entity_poly.type
_entity_poly.pdbx_seq_one_letter_code
_entity_poly.pdbx_strand_id
1 'polypeptide(L)' 'MKTLQDLIKDLTDITVEQNKINEYLSREFLDLRGAKLQGTNLQDADLTDI' A
#
# COMPACT_ATOMS: atom_id res chain seq x y z
N MET A 1 -13.51 5.22 4.76
CA MET A 1 -12.04 5.42 4.66
C MET A 1 -11.72 5.81 3.24
N LYS A 2 -10.77 6.72 3.02
CA LYS A 2 -10.28 7.05 1.67
C LYS A 2 -9.44 5.88 1.13
N THR A 3 -9.55 5.62 -0.16
CA THR A 3 -8.72 4.63 -0.88
C THR A 3 -7.36 5.24 -1.26
N LEU A 4 -6.40 4.41 -1.67
CA LEU A 4 -5.13 4.89 -2.21
C LEU A 4 -5.34 5.76 -3.47
N GLN A 5 -6.36 5.45 -4.28
CA GLN A 5 -6.76 6.28 -5.42
C GLN A 5 -7.22 7.68 -4.98
N ASP A 6 -8.07 7.74 -3.94
CA ASP A 6 -8.56 9.01 -3.40
C ASP A 6 -7.39 9.86 -2.89
N LEU A 7 -6.42 9.23 -2.19
CA LEU A 7 -5.23 9.91 -1.68
C LEU A 7 -4.36 10.46 -2.81
N ILE A 8 -4.11 9.67 -3.87
CA ILE A 8 -3.32 10.12 -5.03
C ILE A 8 -4.02 11.29 -5.72
N LYS A 9 -5.34 11.21 -5.91
CA LYS A 9 -6.13 12.27 -6.51
C LYS A 9 -6.08 13.54 -5.68
N ASP A 10 -6.25 13.45 -4.37
CA ASP A 10 -6.21 14.61 -3.48
C ASP A 10 -4.83 15.30 -3.46
N LEU A 11 -3.73 14.54 -3.54
CA LEU A 11 -2.36 15.05 -3.45
C LEU A 11 -1.81 15.58 -4.77
N THR A 12 -2.22 14.98 -5.89
CA THR A 12 -1.57 15.19 -7.20
C THR A 12 -2.54 15.66 -8.29
N ASP A 13 -3.84 15.65 -8.00
CA ASP A 13 -4.92 15.83 -8.97
C ASP A 13 -4.96 14.74 -10.08
N ILE A 14 -4.18 13.67 -9.95
CA ILE A 14 -4.12 12.57 -10.92
C ILE A 14 -5.11 11.47 -10.53
N THR A 15 -5.91 11.02 -11.51
CA THR A 15 -6.74 9.82 -11.37
C THR A 15 -5.98 8.61 -11.91
N VAL A 16 -5.94 7.53 -11.15
CA VAL A 16 -5.23 6.29 -11.52
C VAL A 16 -6.19 5.11 -11.53
N GLU A 17 -6.07 4.24 -12.53
CA GLU A 17 -6.85 3.01 -12.61
C GLU A 17 -6.42 1.98 -11.55
N GLN A 18 -7.38 1.24 -11.00
CA GLN A 18 -7.14 0.23 -9.96
C GLN A 18 -6.11 -0.82 -10.42
N ASN A 19 -6.18 -1.24 -11.68
CA ASN A 19 -5.26 -2.24 -12.22
C ASN A 19 -3.80 -1.75 -12.24
N LYS A 20 -3.56 -0.45 -12.45
CA LYS A 20 -2.21 0.13 -12.39
C LYS A 20 -1.68 0.21 -10.97
N ILE A 21 -2.54 0.49 -10.00
CA ILE A 21 -2.18 0.44 -8.57
C ILE A 21 -1.85 -1.01 -8.17
N ASN A 22 -2.67 -1.96 -8.56
CA ASN A 22 -2.42 -3.38 -8.29
C ASN A 22 -1.12 -3.86 -8.95
N GLU A 23 -0.83 -3.41 -10.18
CA GLU A 23 0.44 -3.72 -10.85
C GLU A 23 1.64 -3.14 -10.08
N TYR A 24 1.56 -1.90 -9.61
CA TYR A 24 2.62 -1.28 -8.80
C TYR A 24 2.81 -2.01 -7.46
N LEU A 25 1.72 -2.30 -6.75
CA LEU A 25 1.72 -3.03 -5.48
C LEU A 25 2.12 -4.51 -5.63
N SER A 26 1.87 -5.13 -6.78
CA SER A 26 2.34 -6.48 -7.08
C SER A 26 3.84 -6.55 -7.37
N ARG A 27 4.44 -5.42 -7.75
CA ARG A 27 5.87 -5.29 -8.09
C ARG A 27 6.70 -4.85 -6.90
N GLU A 28 6.12 -4.11 -5.96
CA GLU A 28 6.76 -3.77 -4.69
C GLU A 28 6.25 -4.68 -3.58
N PHE A 29 7.04 -5.68 -3.22
CA PHE A 29 7.04 -6.14 -1.83
C PHE A 29 7.32 -4.89 -0.99
N LEU A 30 6.39 -4.55 -0.09
CA LEU A 30 6.62 -3.47 0.85
C LEU A 30 7.79 -3.89 1.75
N ASP A 31 8.98 -3.37 1.49
CA ASP A 31 10.18 -3.68 2.28
C ASP A 31 10.02 -3.07 3.68
N LEU A 32 9.58 -3.89 4.62
CA LEU A 32 9.36 -3.51 6.00
C LEU A 32 10.62 -3.67 6.87
N ARG A 33 11.78 -3.99 6.28
CA ARG A 33 13.04 -4.13 7.05
C ARG A 33 13.39 -2.82 7.74
N GLY A 34 13.39 -2.84 9.07
CA GLY A 34 13.68 -1.67 9.91
C GLY A 34 12.48 -0.79 10.25
N ALA A 35 11.26 -1.12 9.79
CA ALA A 35 10.04 -0.43 10.19
C ALA A 35 9.71 -0.70 11.67
N LYS A 36 9.27 0.35 12.41
CA LYS A 36 8.72 0.18 13.76
C LYS A 36 7.26 -0.23 13.68
N LEU A 37 7.00 -1.54 13.72
CA LEU A 37 5.64 -2.12 13.64
C LEU A 37 5.00 -2.38 15.02
N GLN A 38 5.60 -1.86 16.10
CA GLN A 38 5.13 -2.13 17.45
C GLN A 38 3.75 -1.48 17.68
N GLY A 39 2.75 -2.31 18.01
CA GLY A 39 1.36 -1.85 18.21
C GLY A 39 0.51 -1.78 16.94
N THR A 40 1.05 -2.16 15.77
CA THR A 40 0.28 -2.25 14.52
C THR A 40 -0.60 -3.51 14.54
N ASN A 41 -1.88 -3.37 14.15
CA ASN A 41 -2.73 -4.52 13.90
C ASN A 41 -2.37 -5.15 12.54
N LEU A 42 -1.79 -6.35 12.56
CA LEU A 42 -1.33 -7.09 11.40
C LEU A 42 -2.13 -8.39 11.16
N GLN A 43 -3.32 -8.54 11.75
CA GLN A 43 -4.03 -9.84 11.74
C GLN A 43 -4.30 -10.38 10.32
N ASP A 44 -4.45 -9.49 9.32
CA ASP A 44 -4.78 -9.82 7.93
C ASP A 44 -3.59 -9.57 6.98
N ALA A 45 -2.39 -9.32 7.52
CA ALA A 45 -1.21 -9.07 6.71
C ALA A 45 -0.61 -10.38 6.19
N ASP A 46 -0.33 -10.43 4.88
CA ASP A 46 0.47 -11.50 4.28
C ASP A 46 1.96 -11.20 4.53
N LEU A 47 2.57 -11.97 5.43
CA LEU A 47 3.96 -11.80 5.87
C LEU A 47 4.87 -12.93 5.35
N THR A 48 4.41 -13.69 4.35
CA THR A 48 5.07 -14.94 3.95
C THR A 48 6.44 -14.73 3.29
N ASP A 49 6.70 -13.52 2.78
CA ASP A 49 7.92 -13.10 2.07
C ASP A 49 8.68 -11.92 2.75
N ILE A 50 8.50 -11.71 4.07
CA ILE A 50 9.21 -10.67 4.86
C ILE A 50 10.57 -11.12 5.39
#